data_AF-A0A661CM77-F1
#
_entry.id   AF-A0A661CM77-F1
#
_cell.length_a   1.000
_cell.length_b   1.000
_cell.length_c   1.000
_cell.angle_alpha   90.00
_cell.angle_beta   90.00
_cell.angle_gamma   90.00
#
_symmetry.space_group_name_H-M   'P 1'
#
loop_
_entity.id
_entity.type
_entity.pdbx_description
1 polymer ?
#
loop_
_entity_poly.entity_id
_entity_poly.type
_entity_poly.pdbx_seq_one_letter_code
_entity_poly.pdbx_strand_id
1 'polypeptide(L)'
;MIVLGLSGAVNHDASAALYIDGKLIAAAEEERFLRDKHAKGKMPYEATKFCLQQAGIKPEQIDIVAFPYAKIGLKSPARWHYAARHWYAPDRALTAFFSGNRRYWRNHRNVMKLLDDLGIDSKR
;
A
#
# COMPACT_ATOMS: atom_id res chain seq x y z
N MET A 1 0.53 -19.32 -6.97
CA MET A 1 0.78 -17.87 -6.89
C MET A 1 0.04 -17.31 -5.68
N ILE A 2 0.79 -16.82 -4.70
CA ILE A 2 0.30 -16.24 -3.46
C ILE A 2 0.49 -14.73 -3.51
N VAL A 3 -0.62 -13.97 -3.48
CA VAL A 3 -0.61 -12.51 -3.61
C VAL A 3 -1.17 -11.89 -2.34
N LEU A 4 -0.36 -11.04 -1.71
CA LEU A 4 -0.76 -10.21 -0.58
C LEU A 4 -1.11 -8.80 -1.06
N GLY A 5 -2.38 -8.42 -0.98
CA GLY A 5 -2.84 -7.05 -1.19
C GLY A 5 -2.81 -6.26 0.11
N LEU A 6 -2.22 -5.07 0.08
CA LEU A 6 -2.16 -4.13 1.20
C LEU A 6 -2.86 -2.82 0.84
N SER A 7 -3.63 -2.28 1.78
CA SER A 7 -4.21 -0.93 1.71
C SER A 7 -3.79 -0.10 2.94
N GLY A 8 -4.16 1.18 2.99
CA GLY A 8 -3.86 2.06 4.14
C GLY A 8 -2.69 3.01 3.96
N ALA A 9 -1.88 2.83 2.91
CA ALA A 9 -0.84 3.78 2.52
C ALA A 9 -1.39 5.19 2.19
N VAL A 10 -2.72 5.38 2.19
CA VAL A 10 -3.45 6.62 1.89
C VAL A 10 -3.86 7.41 3.15
N ASN A 11 -3.37 7.04 4.33
CA ASN A 11 -3.67 7.61 5.65
C ASN A 11 -4.99 7.12 6.29
N HIS A 12 -5.82 6.35 5.59
CA HIS A 12 -7.10 5.86 6.08
C HIS A 12 -7.32 4.42 5.63
N ASP A 13 -8.12 3.69 6.41
CA ASP A 13 -8.67 2.37 6.09
C ASP A 13 -7.56 1.37 5.71
N ALA A 14 -6.60 1.20 6.64
CA ALA A 14 -5.59 0.17 6.52
C ALA A 14 -6.23 -1.22 6.55
N SER A 15 -5.88 -2.05 5.57
CA SER A 15 -6.42 -3.40 5.42
C SER A 15 -5.45 -4.29 4.66
N ALA A 16 -5.63 -5.60 4.80
CA ALA A 16 -4.89 -6.61 4.06
C ALA A 16 -5.85 -7.64 3.47
N ALA A 17 -5.50 -8.18 2.31
CA ALA A 17 -6.21 -9.28 1.65
C ALA A 17 -5.21 -10.27 1.07
N LEU A 18 -5.47 -11.56 1.22
CA LEU A 18 -4.59 -12.62 0.75
C LEU A 18 -5.34 -13.49 -0.27
N TYR A 19 -4.71 -13.62 -1.43
CA TYR A 19 -5.17 -14.49 -2.51
C TYR A 19 -4.20 -15.64 -2.73
N ILE A 20 -4.72 -16.83 -2.93
CA ILE A 20 -3.96 -18.02 -3.35
C ILE A 20 -4.59 -18.53 -4.63
N ASP A 21 -3.82 -18.55 -5.72
CA ASP A 21 -4.25 -19.03 -7.05
C ASP A 21 -5.57 -18.40 -7.52
N GLY A 22 -5.70 -17.09 -7.31
CA GLY A 22 -6.88 -16.31 -7.70
C GLY A 22 -8.08 -16.44 -6.76
N LYS A 23 -8.00 -17.23 -5.68
CA LYS A 23 -9.05 -17.35 -4.67
C LYS A 23 -8.75 -16.48 -3.46
N LEU A 24 -9.75 -15.73 -2.99
CA LEU A 24 -9.66 -14.96 -1.75
C LEU A 24 -9.68 -15.92 -0.57
N ILE A 25 -8.63 -15.90 0.24
CA ILE A 25 -8.52 -16.74 1.45
C ILE A 25 -8.91 -15.97 2.70
N ALA A 26 -8.41 -14.74 2.82
CA ALA A 26 -8.68 -13.87 3.95
C ALA A 26 -8.62 -12.40 3.52
N ALA A 27 -9.48 -11.58 4.11
CA ALA A 27 -9.39 -10.13 4.05
C ALA A 27 -9.85 -9.55 5.38
N ALA A 28 -9.11 -8.57 5.89
CA ALA A 28 -9.45 -7.92 7.14
C ALA A 28 -8.99 -6.46 7.15
N GLU A 29 -9.74 -5.64 7.89
CA GLU A 29 -9.42 -4.24 8.14
C GLU A 29 -8.71 -4.09 9.49
N GLU A 30 -7.68 -3.26 9.52
CA GLU A 30 -6.85 -2.99 10.70
C GLU A 30 -7.67 -2.39 11.85
N GLU A 31 -8.74 -1.64 11.53
CA GLU A 31 -9.63 -1.05 12.54
C GLU A 31 -10.28 -2.09 13.46
N ARG A 32 -10.50 -3.32 12.96
CA ARG A 32 -11.12 -4.40 13.76
C ARG A 32 -10.19 -4.90 14.85
N PHE A 33 -8.88 -4.88 14.58
CA PHE A 33 -7.84 -5.33 15.52
C PHE A 33 -7.41 -4.22 16.47
N LEU A 34 -7.16 -3.01 15.94
CA LEU A 34 -6.74 -1.86 16.76
C LEU A 34 -7.88 -1.23 17.54
N ARG A 35 -9.15 -1.52 17.17
CA ARG A 35 -10.35 -0.86 17.71
C ARG A 35 -10.30 0.67 17.54
N ASP A 36 -9.53 1.14 16.57
CA ASP A 36 -9.36 2.55 16.19
C ASP A 36 -10.02 2.77 14.83
N LYS A 37 -11.05 3.61 14.81
CA LYS A 37 -11.90 3.80 13.64
C LYS A 37 -11.10 4.40 12.48
N HIS A 38 -11.17 3.79 11.30
CA HIS A 38 -10.39 4.13 10.10
C HIS A 38 -8.87 3.95 10.22
N ALA A 39 -8.37 3.42 11.36
CA ALA A 39 -6.95 3.17 11.61
C ALA A 39 -6.02 4.25 11.00
N LYS A 40 -6.29 5.52 11.33
CA LYS A 40 -5.72 6.66 10.58
C LYS A 40 -4.20 6.71 10.73
N GLY A 41 -3.50 6.77 9.60
CA GLY A 41 -2.04 6.79 9.57
C GLY A 41 -1.38 5.50 10.06
N LYS A 42 -2.14 4.41 10.23
CA LYS A 42 -1.62 3.09 10.59
C LYS A 42 -1.35 2.27 9.34
N MET A 43 -0.46 1.30 9.47
CA MET A 43 -0.21 0.27 8.46
C MET A 43 -0.90 -1.03 8.90
N PRO A 44 -1.31 -1.91 7.96
CA PRO A 44 -2.10 -3.09 8.26
C PRO A 44 -1.26 -4.25 8.85
N TYR A 45 -0.69 -4.08 10.03
CA TYR A 45 0.15 -5.10 10.67
C TYR A 45 -0.68 -6.29 11.13
N GLU A 46 -1.72 -6.04 11.92
CA GLU A 46 -2.54 -7.10 12.51
C GLU A 46 -3.42 -7.78 11.45
N ALA A 47 -3.95 -7.01 10.49
CA ALA A 47 -4.68 -7.55 9.35
C ALA A 47 -3.80 -8.48 8.49
N THR A 48 -2.53 -8.13 8.27
CA THR A 48 -1.61 -8.99 7.51
C THR A 48 -1.32 -10.28 8.27
N LYS A 49 -0.98 -10.19 9.56
CA LYS A 49 -0.76 -11.38 10.41
C LYS A 49 -1.98 -12.30 10.42
N PHE A 50 -3.16 -11.74 10.59
CA PHE A 50 -4.42 -12.49 10.55
C PHE A 50 -4.57 -13.24 9.21
N CYS A 51 -4.32 -12.58 8.07
CA CYS A 51 -4.44 -13.22 6.77
C CYS A 51 -3.46 -14.39 6.60
N LEU A 52 -2.22 -14.25 7.06
CA LEU A 52 -1.22 -15.33 7.02
C LEU A 52 -1.61 -16.50 7.94
N GLN A 53 -2.06 -16.20 9.15
CA GLN A 53 -2.54 -17.20 10.10
C GLN A 53 -3.77 -17.95 9.57
N GLN A 54 -4.74 -17.25 9.00
CA GLN A 54 -5.96 -17.84 8.45
C GLN A 54 -5.66 -18.77 7.25
N ALA A 55 -4.66 -18.44 6.45
CA ALA A 55 -4.21 -19.28 5.35
C ALA A 55 -3.23 -20.40 5.76
N GLY A 56 -2.70 -20.37 6.99
CA GLY A 56 -1.71 -21.34 7.45
C GLY A 56 -0.38 -21.27 6.69
N ILE A 57 -0.04 -20.13 6.10
CA ILE A 57 1.19 -19.94 5.32
C ILE A 57 2.22 -19.14 6.08
N LYS A 58 3.49 -19.35 5.74
CA LYS A 58 4.59 -18.56 6.26
C LYS A 58 4.85 -17.32 5.39
N PRO A 59 5.39 -16.23 5.97
CA PRO A 59 5.75 -15.01 5.25
C PRO A 59 6.59 -15.23 3.97
N GLU A 60 7.50 -16.20 3.98
CA GLU A 60 8.44 -16.44 2.87
C GLU A 60 7.79 -17.10 1.65
N GLN A 61 6.54 -17.56 1.79
CA GLN A 61 5.75 -18.19 0.73
C GLN A 61 4.99 -17.16 -0.13
N ILE A 62 4.99 -15.89 0.26
CA ILE A 62 4.32 -14.83 -0.51
C ILE A 62 5.13 -14.55 -1.78
N ASP A 63 4.48 -14.65 -2.93
CA ASP A 63 5.13 -14.43 -4.22
C ASP A 63 5.13 -12.95 -4.61
N ILE A 64 4.00 -12.25 -4.36
CA ILE A 64 3.78 -10.87 -4.80
C ILE A 64 3.07 -10.08 -3.71
N VAL A 65 3.54 -8.85 -3.46
CA VAL A 65 2.84 -7.86 -2.64
C VAL A 65 2.32 -6.73 -3.52
N ALA A 66 1.00 -6.51 -3.48
CA ALA A 66 0.33 -5.42 -4.19
C ALA A 66 -0.06 -4.31 -3.22
N PHE A 67 0.19 -3.05 -3.58
CA PHE A 67 -0.25 -1.88 -2.81
C PHE A 67 -0.72 -0.76 -3.75
N PRO A 68 -1.67 0.11 -3.33
CA PRO A 68 -2.41 1.02 -4.22
C PRO A 68 -1.63 2.31 -4.54
N TYR A 69 -0.39 2.19 -4.99
CA TYR A 69 0.42 3.31 -5.45
C TYR A 69 1.30 2.91 -6.63
N ALA A 70 1.40 3.81 -7.60
CA ALA A 70 2.29 3.68 -8.74
C ALA A 70 3.17 4.92 -8.88
N LYS A 71 4.37 4.73 -9.45
CA LYS A 71 5.21 5.84 -9.89
C LYS A 71 4.55 6.48 -11.11
N ILE A 72 4.38 7.80 -11.09
CA ILE A 72 3.92 8.54 -12.25
C ILE A 72 5.15 9.18 -12.90
N GLY A 73 5.47 8.78 -14.12
CA GLY A 73 6.61 9.32 -14.87
C GLY A 73 6.36 10.74 -15.41
N LEU A 74 7.43 11.47 -15.72
CA LEU A 74 7.34 12.80 -16.35
C LEU A 74 6.64 12.77 -17.71
N LYS A 75 6.80 11.69 -18.47
CA LYS A 75 6.14 11.52 -19.78
C LYS A 75 4.68 11.09 -19.67
N SER A 76 4.18 10.79 -18.47
CA SER A 76 2.82 10.31 -18.29
C SER A 76 1.82 11.45 -18.47
N PRO A 77 0.79 11.30 -19.33
CA PRO A 77 -0.29 12.27 -19.44
C PRO A 77 -0.97 12.58 -18.10
N ALA A 78 -1.06 11.59 -17.21
CA ALA A 78 -1.67 11.74 -15.88
C ALA A 78 -0.95 12.79 -15.01
N ARG A 79 0.38 12.93 -15.16
CA ARG A 79 1.16 13.93 -14.41
C ARG A 79 0.81 15.35 -14.85
N TRP A 80 0.73 15.57 -16.16
CA TRP A 80 0.41 16.87 -16.73
C TRP A 80 -1.07 17.22 -16.54
N HIS A 81 -1.95 16.24 -16.61
CA HIS A 81 -3.35 16.42 -16.22
C HIS A 81 -3.49 16.87 -14.77
N TYR A 82 -2.70 16.30 -13.83
CA TYR A 82 -2.68 16.77 -12.44
C TYR A 82 -2.21 18.24 -12.33
N ALA A 83 -1.15 18.62 -13.05
CA ALA A 83 -0.63 19.98 -13.06
C ALA A 83 -1.65 20.98 -13.64
N ALA A 84 -2.26 20.65 -14.78
CA ALA A 84 -3.29 21.46 -15.42
C ALA A 84 -4.54 21.61 -14.56
N ARG A 85 -4.99 20.53 -13.90
CA ARG A 85 -6.12 20.57 -12.96
C ARG A 85 -5.85 21.53 -11.80
N HIS A 86 -4.60 21.66 -11.36
CA HIS A 86 -4.20 22.54 -10.27
C HIS A 86 -3.57 23.85 -10.75
N TRP A 87 -3.89 24.33 -11.96
CA TRP A 87 -3.29 25.55 -12.50
C TRP A 87 -3.50 26.77 -11.58
N TYR A 88 -4.64 26.82 -10.87
CA TYR A 88 -5.01 27.85 -9.91
C TYR A 88 -4.21 27.80 -8.58
N ALA A 89 -3.49 26.69 -8.33
CA ALA A 89 -2.72 26.42 -7.14
C ALA A 89 -1.27 26.11 -7.56
N PRO A 90 -0.45 27.16 -7.81
CA PRO A 90 0.89 26.98 -8.37
C PRO A 90 1.79 26.12 -7.48
N ASP A 91 1.61 26.19 -6.16
CA ASP A 91 2.27 25.32 -5.18
C ASP A 91 2.03 23.83 -5.47
N ARG A 92 0.78 23.45 -5.78
CA ARG A 92 0.41 22.07 -6.12
C ARG A 92 0.84 21.70 -7.52
N ALA A 93 0.68 22.60 -8.50
CA ALA A 93 1.11 22.33 -9.88
C ALA A 93 2.63 22.08 -9.96
N LEU A 94 3.43 22.83 -9.20
CA LEU A 94 4.88 22.64 -9.13
C LEU A 94 5.29 21.29 -8.54
N THR A 95 4.42 20.64 -7.75
CA THR A 95 4.70 19.27 -7.28
C THR A 95 4.83 18.28 -8.44
N ALA A 96 4.12 18.48 -9.55
CA ALA A 96 4.22 17.60 -10.73
C ALA A 96 5.65 17.57 -11.30
N PHE A 97 6.38 18.69 -11.23
CA PHE A 97 7.75 18.80 -11.70
C PHE A 97 8.75 18.19 -10.73
N PHE A 98 8.71 18.61 -9.45
CA PHE A 98 9.77 18.30 -8.50
C PHE A 98 9.48 17.11 -7.59
N SER A 99 8.23 16.93 -7.17
CA SER A 99 7.86 16.03 -6.07
C SER A 99 6.71 15.08 -6.39
N GLY A 100 6.42 14.84 -7.68
CA GLY A 100 5.24 14.10 -8.12
C GLY A 100 5.18 12.65 -7.63
N ASN A 101 6.34 12.07 -7.26
CA ASN A 101 6.44 10.73 -6.68
C ASN A 101 6.78 10.73 -5.19
N ARG A 102 6.76 11.88 -4.50
CA ARG A 102 7.08 11.98 -3.06
C ARG A 102 6.16 11.09 -2.22
N ARG A 103 4.85 11.10 -2.53
CA ARG A 103 3.85 10.27 -1.85
C ARG A 103 4.10 8.78 -2.08
N TYR A 104 4.40 8.40 -3.33
CA TYR A 104 4.80 7.03 -3.68
C TYR A 104 5.98 6.58 -2.82
N TRP A 105 7.08 7.35 -2.78
CA TRP A 105 8.29 6.96 -2.06
C TRP A 105 8.10 6.90 -0.55
N ARG A 106 7.31 7.82 0.04
CA ARG A 106 6.96 7.76 1.46
C ARG A 106 6.22 6.47 1.78
N ASN A 107 5.21 6.15 0.98
CA ASN A 107 4.36 5.00 1.22
C ASN A 107 5.06 3.68 0.92
N HIS A 108 5.86 3.63 -0.14
CA HIS A 108 6.73 2.51 -0.45
C HIS A 108 7.65 2.19 0.73
N ARG A 109 8.32 3.19 1.31
CA ARG A 109 9.16 2.97 2.51
C ARG A 109 8.38 2.39 3.69
N ASN A 110 7.16 2.87 3.92
CA ASN A 110 6.31 2.32 4.98
C ASN A 110 5.89 0.87 4.71
N VAL A 111 5.57 0.54 3.46
CA VAL A 111 5.24 -0.83 3.04
C VAL A 111 6.45 -1.74 3.22
N MET A 112 7.63 -1.36 2.72
CA MET A 112 8.85 -2.16 2.87
C MET A 112 9.17 -2.40 4.34
N LYS A 113 9.04 -1.38 5.20
CA LYS A 113 9.22 -1.53 6.64
C LYS A 113 8.24 -2.54 7.24
N LEU A 114 6.96 -2.49 6.87
CA LEU A 114 5.97 -3.47 7.33
C LEU A 114 6.34 -4.89 6.88
N LEU A 115 6.81 -5.06 5.64
CA LEU A 115 7.23 -6.37 5.13
C LEU A 115 8.43 -6.91 5.91
N ASP A 116 9.45 -6.08 6.13
CA ASP A 116 10.64 -6.42 6.91
C ASP A 116 10.27 -6.81 8.35
N ASP A 117 9.41 -6.02 9.01
CA ASP A 117 8.93 -6.26 10.37
C ASP A 117 8.12 -7.58 10.49
N LEU A 118 7.48 -8.02 9.41
CA LEU A 118 6.69 -9.26 9.35
C LEU A 118 7.49 -10.46 8.80
N GLY A 119 8.77 -10.28 8.47
CA GLY A 119 9.62 -11.32 7.89
C GLY A 119 9.25 -11.71 6.45
N ILE A 120 8.49 -10.87 5.75
CA ILE A 120 8.22 -11.03 4.33
C ILE A 120 9.42 -10.40 3.60
N ASP A 121 10.20 -11.21 2.89
CA ASP A 121 11.43 -10.73 2.22
C ASP A 121 11.11 -9.60 1.23
N SER A 122 11.46 -8.37 1.60
CA SER A 122 11.21 -7.17 0.80
C SER A 122 12.22 -6.99 -0.34
N LYS A 123 13.26 -7.83 -0.42
CA LYS A 123 14.32 -7.76 -1.43
C LYS A 123 14.20 -8.78 -2.56
N ARG A 124 13.22 -9.68 -2.47
CA ARG A 124 12.81 -10.55 -3.58
C ARG A 124 12.13 -9.77 -4.70
#